data_AF-A0A2V9XTD9-F1
#
_entry.id   AF-A0A2V9XTD9-F1
#
_cell.length_a   1.000
_cell.length_b   1.000
_cell.length_c   1.000
_cell.angle_alpha   90.00
_cell.angle_beta   90.00
_cell.angle_gamma   90.00
#
_symmetry.space_group_name_H-M   'P 1'
#
loop_
_entity.id
_entity.type
_entity.pdbx_description
1 polymer ?
#
loop_
_entity_poly.entity_id
_entity_poly.type
_entity_poly.pdbx_seq_one_letter_code
_entity_poly.pdbx_strand_id
1 'polypeptide(L)'
;MPPNIVKAFAASSVVLNGSTPLTFNLSNPNISQNLSGVGFTDALPSGQEVATPNGLTGTCGGGTITATAGSSSVSLSAGTLSASSSCSFSLNVTGVTSGTQNNTTGAVTSNEGGKGRTATATLIVSGPSQQPPEPTDITPISGQPYYILDQLSGLQVDLNNGSTVAGDHLAQQPRSFTNTSQRWIFTKSGNAWQIGNISNSLCFDSASISGATYVVQN
;
A
#
# COMPACT_ATOMS: atom_id res chain seq x y z
N MET A 1 -21.10 24.63 23.10
CA MET A 1 -19.74 24.27 22.63
C MET A 1 -19.81 23.86 21.17
N PRO A 2 -18.80 24.16 20.34
CA PRO A 2 -18.76 23.73 18.94
C PRO A 2 -18.81 22.19 18.77
N PRO A 3 -19.20 21.70 17.59
CA PRO A 3 -19.09 20.27 17.27
C PRO A 3 -17.62 19.83 17.19
N ASN A 4 -17.40 18.54 17.41
CA ASN A 4 -16.11 17.89 17.18
C ASN A 4 -16.14 17.07 15.88
N ILE A 5 -14.99 16.96 15.23
CA ILE A 5 -14.80 16.15 14.03
C ILE A 5 -13.53 15.32 14.17
N VAL A 6 -13.62 14.05 13.77
CA VAL A 6 -12.49 13.13 13.61
C VAL A 6 -12.57 12.52 12.22
N LYS A 7 -11.42 12.27 11.60
CA LYS A 7 -11.33 11.56 10.33
C LYS A 7 -10.26 10.49 10.36
N ALA A 8 -10.43 9.43 9.58
CA ALA A 8 -9.44 8.38 9.43
C ALA A 8 -9.59 7.66 8.08
N PHE A 9 -8.47 7.24 7.50
CA PHE A 9 -8.45 6.27 6.42
C PHE A 9 -8.49 4.85 7.00
N ALA A 10 -9.24 3.94 6.37
CA ALA A 10 -9.29 2.54 6.78
C ALA A 10 -7.93 1.84 6.57
N ALA A 11 -7.19 2.22 5.52
CA ALA A 11 -5.79 1.84 5.31
C ALA A 11 -4.91 3.10 5.35
N SER A 12 -3.79 3.03 6.09
CA SER A 12 -2.82 4.13 6.15
C SER A 12 -1.93 4.24 4.90
N SER A 13 -1.94 3.21 4.03
CA SER A 13 -1.23 3.20 2.76
C SER A 13 -2.01 2.51 1.65
N VAL A 14 -1.88 3.02 0.43
CA VAL A 14 -2.38 2.41 -0.82
C VAL A 14 -1.29 2.48 -1.89
N VAL A 15 -1.35 1.60 -2.89
CA VAL A 15 -0.55 1.79 -4.11
C VAL A 15 -1.09 2.97 -4.93
N LEU A 16 -0.28 3.52 -5.84
CA LEU A 16 -0.75 4.52 -6.80
C LEU A 16 -2.00 4.00 -7.55
N ASN A 17 -3.02 4.85 -7.63
CA ASN A 17 -4.38 4.56 -8.13
C ASN A 17 -5.20 3.57 -7.27
N GLY A 18 -4.66 3.12 -6.14
CA GLY A 18 -5.40 2.38 -5.13
C GLY A 18 -6.36 3.28 -4.37
N SER A 19 -7.47 2.70 -3.90
CA SER A 19 -8.50 3.41 -3.13
C SER A 19 -8.63 2.87 -1.72
N THR A 20 -8.98 3.74 -0.77
CA THR A 20 -9.29 3.35 0.61
C THR A 20 -10.48 4.17 1.14
N PRO A 21 -11.34 3.58 1.99
CA PRO A 21 -12.38 4.33 2.69
C PRO A 21 -11.79 5.43 3.58
N LEU A 22 -12.34 6.64 3.45
CA LEU A 22 -12.14 7.79 4.33
C LEU A 22 -13.43 8.02 5.12
N THR A 23 -13.35 7.91 6.44
CA THR A 23 -14.50 8.05 7.34
C THR A 23 -14.41 9.35 8.14
N PHE A 24 -15.54 10.04 8.26
CA PHE A 24 -15.73 11.20 9.12
C PHE A 24 -16.69 10.85 10.25
N ASN A 25 -16.33 11.22 11.48
CA ASN A 25 -17.17 11.09 12.65
C ASN A 25 -17.34 12.47 13.29
N LEU A 26 -18.58 12.93 13.41
CA LEU A 26 -18.92 14.20 14.03
C LEU A 26 -19.67 13.96 15.32
N SER A 27 -19.42 14.76 16.35
CA SER A 27 -20.11 14.65 17.63
C SER A 27 -20.53 16.01 18.18
N ASN A 28 -21.68 16.00 18.86
CA ASN A 28 -22.19 17.11 19.62
C ASN A 28 -21.92 16.85 21.12
N PRO A 29 -20.97 17.58 21.73
CA PRO A 29 -20.61 17.38 23.13
C PRO A 29 -21.57 18.07 24.12
N ASN A 30 -22.58 18.80 23.63
CA ASN A 30 -23.51 19.51 24.49
C ASN A 30 -24.58 18.56 25.04
N ILE A 31 -24.83 18.61 26.36
CA ILE A 31 -25.71 17.67 27.06
C ILE A 31 -27.21 17.94 26.80
N SER A 32 -27.58 19.20 26.56
CA SER A 32 -28.98 19.62 26.38
C SER A 32 -29.24 20.44 25.12
N GLN A 33 -28.20 20.84 24.38
CA GLN A 33 -28.33 21.69 23.20
C GLN A 33 -28.12 20.88 21.93
N ASN A 34 -29.12 20.87 21.05
CA ASN A 34 -28.99 20.35 19.70
C ASN A 34 -28.17 21.33 18.84
N LEU A 35 -27.40 20.80 17.90
CA LEU A 35 -26.66 21.58 16.91
C LEU A 35 -27.35 21.47 15.55
N SER A 36 -27.56 22.61 14.92
CA SER A 36 -28.07 22.74 13.55
C SER A 36 -27.03 23.42 12.65
N GLY A 37 -27.21 23.32 11.34
CA GLY A 37 -26.27 23.90 10.38
C GLY A 37 -24.87 23.27 10.47
N VAL A 38 -24.78 22.02 10.94
CA VAL A 38 -23.49 21.34 11.09
C VAL A 38 -22.89 21.15 9.71
N GLY A 39 -21.65 21.60 9.53
CA GLY A 39 -20.99 21.54 8.23
C GLY A 39 -19.49 21.70 8.28
N PHE A 40 -18.84 21.23 7.22
CA PHE A 40 -17.42 21.41 6.95
C PHE A 40 -17.13 21.13 5.47
N THR A 41 -15.97 21.59 5.02
CA THR A 41 -15.40 21.21 3.72
C THR A 41 -14.06 20.56 3.97
N ASP A 42 -13.78 19.47 3.28
CA ASP A 42 -12.49 18.81 3.21
C ASP A 42 -11.93 18.98 1.80
N ALA A 43 -10.82 19.71 1.70
CA ALA A 43 -10.09 19.89 0.45
C ALA A 43 -9.03 18.79 0.39
N LEU A 44 -9.26 17.79 -0.47
CA LEU A 44 -8.31 16.70 -0.66
C LEU A 44 -7.00 17.31 -1.23
N PRO A 45 -5.82 16.90 -0.74
CA PRO A 45 -4.55 17.32 -1.33
C PRO A 45 -4.46 16.84 -2.78
N SER A 46 -3.64 17.47 -3.62
CA SER A 46 -3.55 17.17 -5.06
C SER A 46 -3.19 15.71 -5.39
N GLY A 47 -2.64 14.96 -4.43
CA GLY A 47 -2.40 13.52 -4.57
C GLY A 47 -3.58 12.61 -4.20
N GLN A 48 -4.78 13.17 -3.99
CA GLN A 48 -6.00 12.45 -3.64
C GLN A 48 -7.20 12.97 -4.44
N GLU A 49 -8.12 12.08 -4.79
CA GLU A 49 -9.44 12.41 -5.33
C GLU A 49 -10.52 11.48 -4.77
N VAL A 50 -11.78 11.88 -4.87
CA VAL A 50 -12.92 10.99 -4.56
C VAL A 50 -12.96 9.89 -5.62
N ALA A 51 -12.99 8.63 -5.19
CA ALA A 51 -12.97 7.49 -6.08
C ALA A 51 -14.20 7.44 -7.01
N THR A 52 -14.08 6.70 -8.11
CA THR A 52 -15.19 6.39 -9.03
C THR A 52 -15.48 4.89 -8.99
N PRO A 53 -16.63 4.44 -8.43
CA PRO A 53 -17.67 5.22 -7.73
C PRO A 53 -17.23 5.70 -6.35
N ASN A 54 -17.88 6.76 -5.85
CA ASN A 54 -17.50 7.41 -4.58
C ASN A 54 -17.73 6.53 -3.33
N GLY A 55 -18.56 5.49 -3.43
CA GLY A 55 -18.85 4.57 -2.32
C GLY A 55 -19.45 5.26 -1.07
N LEU A 56 -20.18 6.37 -1.25
CA LEU A 56 -20.75 7.12 -0.13
C LEU A 56 -21.72 6.25 0.69
N THR A 57 -21.49 6.17 2.00
CA THR A 57 -22.33 5.47 2.97
C THR A 57 -22.46 6.29 4.26
N GLY A 58 -23.50 6.02 5.04
CA GLY A 58 -23.79 6.75 6.27
C GLY A 58 -24.47 8.10 6.03
N THR A 59 -24.77 8.82 7.10
CA THR A 59 -25.50 10.09 7.09
C THR A 59 -25.14 10.93 8.31
N CYS A 60 -25.41 12.23 8.24
CA CYS A 60 -25.25 13.16 9.37
C CYS A 60 -26.52 13.97 9.60
N GLY A 61 -27.55 13.26 10.09
CA GLY A 61 -28.90 13.79 10.24
C GLY A 61 -29.54 14.07 8.89
N GLY A 62 -30.20 15.22 8.77
CA GLY A 62 -30.78 15.70 7.50
C GLY A 62 -29.80 16.44 6.57
N GLY A 63 -28.50 16.44 6.90
CA GLY A 63 -27.49 17.17 6.14
C GLY A 63 -27.21 16.57 4.77
N THR A 64 -26.75 17.42 3.85
CA THR A 64 -26.33 17.02 2.50
C THR A 64 -24.83 16.77 2.48
N ILE A 65 -24.44 15.55 2.10
CA ILE A 65 -23.04 15.18 1.86
C ILE A 65 -22.76 15.27 0.36
N THR A 66 -21.74 16.03 -0.02
CA THR A 66 -21.27 16.14 -1.39
C THR A 66 -19.89 15.50 -1.50
N ALA A 67 -19.78 14.49 -2.37
CA ALA A 67 -18.54 13.77 -2.66
C ALA A 67 -18.59 13.31 -4.12
N THR A 68 -18.49 14.26 -5.06
CA THR A 68 -18.58 13.95 -6.50
C THR A 68 -17.37 13.12 -6.91
N ALA A 69 -17.59 12.02 -7.63
CA ALA A 69 -16.51 11.17 -8.12
C ALA A 69 -15.52 11.96 -9.00
N GLY A 70 -14.22 11.71 -8.83
CA GLY A 70 -13.13 12.44 -9.50
C GLY A 70 -12.90 13.88 -9.01
N SER A 71 -13.65 14.34 -8.01
CA SER A 71 -13.42 15.66 -7.42
C SER A 71 -12.35 15.62 -6.32
N SER A 72 -11.77 16.77 -6.02
CA SER A 72 -10.80 16.95 -4.92
C SER A 72 -11.45 17.53 -3.65
N SER A 73 -12.77 17.37 -3.47
CA SER A 73 -13.46 17.93 -2.30
C SER A 73 -14.60 17.05 -1.80
N VAL A 74 -14.73 17.03 -0.47
CA VAL A 74 -15.86 16.44 0.25
C VAL A 74 -16.47 17.51 1.14
N SER A 75 -17.79 17.60 1.24
CA SER A 75 -18.41 18.53 2.18
C SER A 75 -19.68 18.00 2.82
N LEU A 76 -19.95 18.46 4.03
CA LEU A 76 -21.25 18.33 4.70
C LEU A 76 -21.83 19.73 4.88
N SER A 77 -23.12 19.90 4.57
CA SER A 77 -23.87 21.12 4.86
C SER A 77 -25.22 20.81 5.50
N ALA A 78 -25.71 21.74 6.34
CA ALA A 78 -27.03 21.67 6.97
C ALA A 78 -27.27 20.39 7.81
N GLY A 79 -26.22 19.78 8.35
CA GLY A 79 -26.33 18.64 9.26
C GLY A 79 -27.00 19.01 10.58
N THR A 80 -27.58 18.01 11.24
CA THR A 80 -28.18 18.14 12.57
C THR A 80 -27.60 17.09 13.51
N LEU A 81 -27.27 17.50 14.72
CA LEU A 81 -26.80 16.63 15.79
C LEU A 81 -27.57 16.91 17.07
N SER A 82 -28.35 15.94 17.54
CA SER A 82 -29.00 16.02 18.85
C SER A 82 -27.97 16.16 19.97
N ALA A 83 -28.40 16.65 21.12
CA ALA A 83 -27.58 16.70 22.32
C ALA A 83 -26.94 15.32 22.63
N SER A 84 -25.65 15.33 23.00
CA SER A 84 -24.85 14.14 23.30
C SER A 84 -24.83 13.05 22.20
N SER A 85 -25.08 13.41 20.94
CA SER A 85 -25.12 12.46 19.82
C SER A 85 -23.94 12.59 18.86
N SER A 86 -23.75 11.57 18.03
CA SER A 86 -22.76 11.55 16.96
C SER A 86 -23.35 11.03 15.66
N CYS A 87 -22.72 11.38 14.55
CA CYS A 87 -23.01 10.83 13.23
C CYS A 87 -21.72 10.50 12.49
N SER A 88 -21.83 9.58 11.53
CA SER A 88 -20.71 9.21 10.69
C SER A 88 -21.12 8.95 9.24
N PHE A 89 -20.20 9.24 8.34
CA PHE A 89 -20.29 8.85 6.94
C PHE A 89 -18.91 8.51 6.39
N SER A 90 -18.88 7.71 5.34
CA SER A 90 -17.65 7.22 4.70
C SER A 90 -17.78 7.28 3.18
N LEU A 91 -16.66 7.51 2.51
CA LEU A 91 -16.53 7.48 1.05
C LEU A 91 -15.15 6.98 0.68
N ASN A 92 -14.96 6.57 -0.57
CA ASN A 92 -13.68 6.08 -1.06
C ASN A 92 -12.83 7.22 -1.62
N VAL A 93 -11.55 7.24 -1.24
CA VAL A 93 -10.55 8.17 -1.78
C VAL A 93 -9.48 7.39 -2.51
N THR A 94 -9.12 7.85 -3.71
CA THR A 94 -8.07 7.28 -4.56
C THR A 94 -6.79 8.10 -4.42
N GLY A 95 -5.65 7.43 -4.25
CA GLY A 95 -4.33 8.07 -4.25
C GLY A 95 -3.80 8.23 -5.67
N VAL A 96 -3.68 9.46 -6.18
CA VAL A 96 -3.30 9.75 -7.58
C VAL A 96 -1.88 10.29 -7.75
N THR A 97 -1.18 10.58 -6.65
CA THR A 97 0.24 10.95 -6.69
C THR A 97 0.98 10.30 -5.53
N SER A 98 2.11 9.64 -5.83
CA SER A 98 2.93 8.97 -4.83
C SER A 98 3.48 9.94 -3.79
N GLY A 99 3.60 9.48 -2.54
CA GLY A 99 4.11 10.24 -1.41
C GLY A 99 3.15 10.29 -0.23
N THR A 100 3.55 11.00 0.82
CA THR A 100 2.74 11.22 2.01
C THR A 100 1.72 12.32 1.75
N GLN A 101 0.45 11.96 1.81
CA GLN A 101 -0.67 12.86 1.57
C GLN A 101 -1.36 13.19 2.90
N ASN A 102 -1.10 14.39 3.43
CA ASN A 102 -1.74 14.89 4.65
C ASN A 102 -3.05 15.57 4.28
N ASN A 103 -4.16 14.99 4.71
CA ASN A 103 -5.48 15.48 4.40
C ASN A 103 -6.12 16.10 5.65
N THR A 104 -6.39 17.41 5.61
CA THR A 104 -6.92 18.19 6.73
C THR A 104 -8.21 18.90 6.33
N THR A 105 -9.27 18.69 7.10
CA THR A 105 -10.54 19.37 6.87
C THR A 105 -10.44 20.86 7.20
N GLY A 106 -11.35 21.66 6.65
CA GLY A 106 -11.77 22.91 7.28
C GLY A 106 -12.37 22.67 8.67
N ALA A 107 -12.48 23.73 9.46
CA ALA A 107 -13.08 23.60 10.79
C ALA A 107 -14.56 23.25 10.68
N VAL A 108 -15.02 22.29 11.48
CA VAL A 108 -16.44 21.97 11.57
C VAL A 108 -17.19 23.13 12.23
N THR A 109 -18.35 23.51 11.73
CA THR A 109 -19.16 24.63 12.25
C THR A 109 -20.54 24.15 12.65
N SER A 110 -21.22 24.90 13.52
CA SER A 110 -22.67 24.84 13.75
C SER A 110 -23.23 26.22 14.10
N ASN A 111 -24.54 26.39 14.04
CA ASN A 111 -25.21 27.67 14.34
C ASN A 111 -25.10 28.06 15.82
N GLU A 112 -25.26 27.09 16.73
CA GLU A 112 -25.32 27.31 18.18
C GLU A 112 -23.94 27.18 18.83
N GLY A 113 -23.08 26.34 18.25
CA GLY A 113 -21.76 26.04 18.77
C GLY A 113 -20.65 26.90 18.17
N GLY A 114 -20.87 27.49 16.99
CA GLY A 114 -19.86 28.23 16.25
C GLY A 114 -18.81 27.31 15.60
N LYS A 115 -17.58 27.83 15.47
CA LYS A 115 -16.47 27.14 14.79
C LYS A 115 -15.72 26.21 15.75
N GLY A 116 -15.68 24.93 15.41
CA GLY A 116 -14.92 23.89 16.07
C GLY A 116 -13.51 23.76 15.54
N ARG A 117 -12.94 22.55 15.64
CA ARG A 117 -11.57 22.23 15.19
C ARG A 117 -11.58 21.59 13.80
N THR A 118 -10.41 21.48 13.21
CA THR A 118 -10.17 20.66 12.01
C THR A 118 -9.87 19.21 12.44
N ALA A 119 -9.96 18.28 11.48
CA ALA A 119 -9.43 16.92 11.64
C ALA A 119 -8.40 16.64 10.55
N THR A 120 -7.38 15.83 10.87
CA THR A 120 -6.31 15.44 9.95
C THR A 120 -6.17 13.93 9.92
N ALA A 121 -6.02 13.36 8.71
CA ALA A 121 -5.56 11.98 8.51
C ALA A 121 -4.52 11.93 7.40
N THR A 122 -3.58 11.01 7.51
CA THR A 122 -2.48 10.84 6.54
C THR A 122 -2.68 9.55 5.76
N LEU A 123 -2.51 9.64 4.44
CA LEU A 123 -2.47 8.49 3.52
C LEU A 123 -1.11 8.45 2.84
N ILE A 124 -0.45 7.30 2.87
CA ILE A 124 0.78 7.06 2.09
C ILE A 124 0.39 6.46 0.75
N VAL A 125 0.69 7.14 -0.35
CA VAL A 125 0.51 6.60 -1.69
C VAL A 125 1.85 6.04 -2.15
N SER A 126 1.98 4.72 -2.13
CA SER A 126 3.18 4.03 -2.59
C SER A 126 3.30 4.18 -4.10
N GLY A 127 4.43 4.69 -4.57
CA GLY A 127 4.75 4.69 -6.00
C GLY A 127 4.83 3.26 -6.56
N PRO A 128 4.89 3.12 -7.89
CA PRO A 128 5.26 1.83 -8.48
C PRO A 128 6.59 1.40 -7.85
N SER A 129 6.69 0.13 -7.47
CA SER A 129 7.97 -0.44 -7.04
C SER A 129 8.96 -0.25 -8.21
N GLN A 130 9.90 0.68 -8.08
CA GLN A 130 10.97 0.78 -9.04
C GLN A 130 11.90 -0.40 -8.80
N GLN A 131 12.08 -1.23 -9.82
CA GLN A 131 13.21 -2.14 -9.86
C GLN A 131 14.47 -1.26 -9.70
N PRO A 132 15.42 -1.61 -8.82
CA PRO A 132 16.70 -0.91 -8.77
C PRO A 132 17.26 -0.79 -10.19
N PRO A 133 17.89 0.34 -10.56
CA PRO A 133 18.58 0.45 -11.83
C PRO A 133 19.49 -0.77 -11.99
N GLU A 134 19.48 -1.35 -13.19
CA GLU A 134 20.32 -2.50 -13.50
C GLU A 134 21.77 -2.15 -13.12
N PRO A 135 22.48 -3.02 -12.38
CA PRO A 135 23.85 -2.73 -11.96
C PRO A 135 24.71 -2.38 -13.19
N THR A 136 25.30 -1.19 -13.22
CA THR A 136 26.24 -0.76 -14.27
C THR A 136 27.58 -1.49 -14.20
N ASP A 137 27.80 -2.20 -13.10
CA ASP A 137 28.87 -3.17 -12.94
C ASP A 137 28.23 -4.56 -12.84
N ILE A 138 28.39 -5.37 -13.88
CA ILE A 138 27.92 -6.76 -13.93
C ILE A 138 28.73 -7.69 -13.03
N THR A 139 29.78 -7.21 -12.36
CA THR A 139 30.50 -8.05 -11.39
C THR A 139 29.65 -8.26 -10.14
N PRO A 140 29.32 -9.51 -9.79
CA PRO A 140 28.62 -9.79 -8.55
C PRO A 140 29.44 -9.30 -7.35
N ILE A 141 28.79 -8.72 -6.36
CA ILE A 141 29.37 -8.42 -5.06
C ILE A 141 29.42 -9.74 -4.29
N SER A 142 30.63 -10.15 -3.89
CA SER A 142 30.82 -11.39 -3.15
C SER A 142 30.00 -11.42 -1.87
N GLY A 143 29.17 -12.46 -1.71
CA GLY A 143 28.35 -12.68 -0.52
C GLY A 143 26.96 -12.02 -0.55
N GLN A 144 26.60 -11.29 -1.61
CA GLN A 144 25.25 -10.73 -1.75
C GLN A 144 24.30 -11.74 -2.42
N PRO A 145 23.00 -11.73 -2.06
CA PRO A 145 21.99 -12.55 -2.72
C PRO A 145 21.55 -11.91 -4.04
N TYR A 146 21.41 -12.75 -5.06
CA TYR A 146 20.99 -12.42 -6.42
C TYR A 146 19.85 -13.35 -6.85
N TYR A 147 19.09 -12.90 -7.85
CA TYR A 147 18.19 -13.76 -8.62
C TYR A 147 18.85 -14.06 -9.97
N ILE A 148 18.80 -15.31 -10.40
CA ILE A 148 19.31 -15.72 -11.72
C ILE A 148 18.09 -15.90 -12.62
N LEU A 149 18.08 -15.19 -13.74
CA LEU A 149 16.98 -15.24 -14.72
C LEU A 149 17.47 -15.90 -16.00
N ASP A 150 16.62 -16.77 -16.55
CA ASP A 150 16.75 -17.19 -17.93
C ASP A 150 16.25 -16.04 -18.83
N GLN A 151 17.12 -15.54 -19.70
CA GLN A 151 16.79 -14.40 -20.58
C GLN A 151 15.75 -14.76 -21.66
N LEU A 152 15.65 -16.04 -22.04
CA LEU A 152 14.70 -16.51 -23.04
C LEU A 152 13.31 -16.71 -22.41
N SER A 153 13.23 -17.35 -21.25
CA SER A 153 11.94 -17.67 -20.62
C SER A 153 11.44 -16.57 -19.67
N GLY A 154 12.33 -15.71 -19.17
CA GLY A 154 12.03 -14.70 -18.14
C GLY A 154 11.77 -15.29 -16.74
N LEU A 155 11.88 -16.62 -16.59
CA LEU A 155 11.70 -17.34 -15.33
C LEU A 155 12.96 -17.27 -14.48
N GLN A 156 12.78 -17.43 -13.16
CA GLN A 156 13.90 -17.49 -12.21
C GLN A 156 14.36 -18.92 -12.00
N VAL A 157 15.67 -19.10 -11.81
CA VAL A 157 16.23 -20.38 -11.36
C VAL A 157 15.81 -20.62 -9.91
N ASP A 158 15.23 -21.79 -9.67
CA ASP A 158 14.62 -22.20 -8.41
C ASP A 158 15.12 -23.60 -8.02
N LEU A 159 15.06 -23.93 -6.74
CA LEU A 159 15.17 -25.32 -6.32
C LEU A 159 13.91 -26.06 -6.74
N ASN A 160 14.06 -27.26 -7.31
CA ASN A 160 12.90 -28.05 -7.71
C ASN A 160 12.07 -28.44 -6.47
N ASN A 161 10.90 -27.81 -6.35
CA ASN A 161 10.00 -27.95 -5.21
C ASN A 161 10.69 -27.71 -3.84
N GLY A 162 11.67 -26.79 -3.79
CA GLY A 162 12.41 -26.49 -2.56
C GLY A 162 13.37 -27.58 -2.09
N SER A 163 13.77 -28.52 -2.97
CA SER A 163 14.63 -29.65 -2.59
C SER A 163 15.94 -29.22 -1.92
N THR A 164 16.36 -29.95 -0.89
CA THR A 164 17.65 -29.81 -0.21
C THR A 164 18.61 -30.96 -0.50
N VAL A 165 18.27 -31.82 -1.48
CA VAL A 165 19.05 -33.02 -1.81
C VAL A 165 20.12 -32.66 -2.84
N ALA A 166 21.37 -32.98 -2.53
CA ALA A 166 22.47 -32.85 -3.48
C ALA A 166 22.28 -33.78 -4.68
N GLY A 167 22.52 -33.26 -5.88
CA GLY A 167 22.27 -33.90 -7.17
C GLY A 167 20.88 -33.62 -7.76
N ASP A 168 19.95 -33.01 -7.01
CA ASP A 168 18.63 -32.70 -7.55
C ASP A 168 18.69 -31.56 -8.57
N HIS A 169 17.82 -31.65 -9.57
CA HIS A 169 17.73 -30.67 -10.65
C HIS A 169 17.23 -29.31 -10.14
N LEU A 170 17.69 -28.24 -10.77
CA LEU A 170 17.11 -26.92 -10.61
C LEU A 170 15.89 -26.76 -11.54
N ALA A 171 14.88 -26.03 -11.07
CA ALA A 171 13.68 -25.69 -11.82
C ALA A 171 13.74 -24.25 -12.34
N GLN A 172 12.86 -23.92 -13.29
CA GLN A 172 12.56 -22.55 -13.68
C GLN A 172 11.12 -22.22 -13.27
N GLN A 173 10.93 -21.15 -12.51
CA GLN A 173 9.61 -20.79 -11.97
C GLN A 173 9.32 -19.29 -12.13
N PRO A 174 8.03 -18.88 -12.09
CA PRO A 174 7.67 -17.48 -12.02
C PRO A 174 8.36 -16.78 -10.84
N ARG A 175 8.74 -15.53 -11.07
CA ARG A 175 9.47 -14.69 -10.13
C ARG A 175 8.76 -14.59 -8.78
N SER A 176 9.48 -14.87 -7.69
CA SER A 176 9.04 -14.65 -6.32
C SER A 176 10.13 -13.96 -5.48
N PHE A 177 9.81 -12.78 -4.96
CA PHE A 177 10.73 -12.04 -4.08
C PHE A 177 10.69 -12.53 -2.63
N THR A 178 9.74 -13.38 -2.26
CA THR A 178 9.62 -13.93 -0.90
C THR A 178 10.15 -15.35 -0.79
N ASN A 179 10.31 -16.05 -1.92
CA ASN A 179 10.81 -17.42 -1.93
C ASN A 179 12.34 -17.45 -1.81
N THR A 180 12.84 -18.10 -0.76
CA THR A 180 14.29 -18.22 -0.52
C THR A 180 14.94 -19.23 -1.47
N SER A 181 14.20 -20.19 -2.04
CA SER A 181 14.75 -21.15 -3.00
C SER A 181 15.14 -20.53 -4.35
N GLN A 182 14.68 -19.31 -4.64
CA GLN A 182 15.03 -18.55 -5.84
C GLN A 182 16.20 -17.57 -5.62
N ARG A 183 16.84 -17.57 -4.44
CA ARG A 183 17.90 -16.63 -4.08
C ARG A 183 19.25 -17.33 -4.03
N TRP A 184 20.22 -16.74 -4.71
CA TRP A 184 21.54 -17.31 -4.96
C TRP A 184 22.65 -16.35 -4.52
N ILE A 185 23.61 -16.81 -3.75
CA ILE A 185 24.78 -16.04 -3.33
C ILE A 185 25.93 -16.35 -4.28
N PHE A 186 26.51 -15.29 -4.85
CA PHE A 186 27.77 -15.37 -5.59
C PHE A 186 28.92 -15.13 -4.61
N THR A 187 29.74 -16.15 -4.36
CA THR A 187 30.90 -16.07 -3.46
C THR A 187 32.18 -16.17 -4.26
N LYS A 188 33.10 -15.21 -4.06
CA LYS A 188 34.42 -15.26 -4.70
C LYS A 188 35.30 -16.26 -3.94
N SER A 189 35.79 -17.29 -4.64
CA SER A 189 36.74 -18.27 -4.11
C SER A 189 38.00 -18.25 -4.97
N GLY A 190 39.00 -17.49 -4.52
CA GLY A 190 40.18 -17.17 -5.34
C GLY A 190 39.80 -16.42 -6.62
N ASN A 191 40.15 -16.99 -7.78
CA ASN A 191 39.81 -16.42 -9.09
C ASN A 191 38.44 -16.88 -9.61
N ALA A 192 37.81 -17.87 -8.97
CA ALA A 192 36.54 -18.44 -9.40
C ALA A 192 35.35 -17.86 -8.60
N TRP A 193 34.15 -18.02 -9.17
CA TRP A 193 32.88 -17.73 -8.51
C TRP A 193 32.20 -19.05 -8.15
N GLN A 194 31.69 -19.12 -6.93
CA GLN A 194 30.77 -20.16 -6.47
C GLN A 194 29.37 -19.56 -6.37
N ILE A 195 28.35 -20.29 -6.82
CA ILE A 195 26.96 -19.84 -6.82
C ILE A 195 26.18 -20.78 -5.92
N GLY A 196 25.85 -20.35 -4.71
CA GLY A 196 25.16 -21.16 -3.70
C GLY A 196 23.73 -20.72 -3.45
N ASN A 197 22.81 -21.65 -3.15
CA ASN A 197 21.46 -21.27 -2.76
C ASN A 197 21.41 -20.84 -1.29
N ILE A 198 20.63 -19.80 -0.95
CA ILE A 198 20.55 -19.36 0.45
C ILE A 198 19.75 -20.31 1.34
N SER A 199 18.83 -21.12 0.78
CA SER A 199 17.93 -21.94 1.58
C SER A 199 18.58 -23.25 2.04
N ASN A 200 19.55 -23.77 1.29
CA ASN A 200 20.21 -25.05 1.60
C ASN A 200 21.74 -25.03 1.53
N SER A 201 22.35 -23.92 1.11
CA SER A 201 23.80 -23.74 0.98
C SER A 201 24.50 -24.65 -0.05
N LEU A 202 23.75 -25.39 -0.87
CA LEU A 202 24.30 -26.18 -1.99
C LEU A 202 24.62 -25.27 -3.18
N CYS A 203 25.68 -25.60 -3.91
CA CYS A 203 26.17 -24.84 -5.05
C CYS A 203 25.60 -25.34 -6.38
N PHE A 204 25.61 -24.49 -7.39
CA PHE A 204 25.44 -24.93 -8.77
C PHE A 204 26.52 -25.95 -9.11
N ASP A 205 26.08 -27.10 -9.62
CA ASP A 205 26.95 -28.13 -10.16
C ASP A 205 26.30 -28.72 -11.42
N SER A 206 27.02 -29.62 -12.08
CA SER A 206 26.54 -30.37 -13.23
C SER A 206 26.52 -31.86 -12.93
N ALA A 207 25.42 -32.53 -13.29
CA ALA A 207 25.33 -33.98 -13.25
C ALA A 207 25.03 -34.53 -14.64
N SER A 208 25.61 -35.68 -14.98
CA SER A 208 25.33 -36.37 -16.23
C SER A 208 24.54 -37.64 -15.97
N ILE A 209 23.31 -37.71 -16.51
CA ILE A 209 22.40 -38.85 -16.37
C ILE A 209 22.06 -39.33 -17.78
N SER A 210 22.39 -40.59 -18.09
CA SER A 210 22.09 -41.23 -19.38
C SER A 210 22.58 -40.45 -20.61
N GLY A 211 23.74 -39.78 -20.49
CA GLY A 211 24.34 -39.00 -21.57
C GLY A 211 23.83 -37.56 -21.72
N ALA A 212 22.88 -37.11 -20.89
CA ALA A 212 22.43 -35.73 -20.81
C ALA A 212 23.02 -35.03 -19.57
N THR A 213 23.49 -33.80 -19.73
CA THR A 213 24.01 -32.98 -18.64
C THR A 213 22.93 -32.02 -18.14
N TYR A 214 22.70 -32.01 -16.83
CA TYR A 214 21.72 -31.17 -16.15
C TYR A 214 22.44 -30.24 -15.17
N VAL A 215 21.84 -29.07 -14.96
CA VAL A 215 22.22 -28.19 -13.85
C VAL A 215 21.54 -28.71 -12.59
N VAL A 216 22.34 -28.98 -11.57
CA VAL A 216 21.92 -29.51 -10.29
C VAL A 216 22.44 -28.64 -9.15
N GLN A 217 22.00 -28.94 -7.94
CA GLN A 217 22.59 -28.42 -6.71
C GLN A 217 23.51 -29.46 -6.07
N ASN A 218 24.70 -29.09 -5.59
CA ASN A 218 25.63 -30.00 -4.91
C ASN A 218 26.51 -29.27 -3.88
#